data_AF-A0A3D3PFL7-F1
#
_entry.id   AF-A0A3D3PFL7-F1
#
_cell.length_a   1.000
_cell.length_b   1.000
_cell.length_c   1.000
_cell.angle_alpha   90.00
_cell.angle_beta   90.00
_cell.angle_gamma   90.00
#
_symmetry.space_group_name_H-M   'P 1'
#
loop_
_entity.id
_entity.type
_entity.pdbx_description
1 polymer ?
#
loop_
_entity_poly.entity_id
_entity_poly.type
_entity_poly.pdbx_seq_one_letter_code
_entity_poly.pdbx_strand_id
1 'polypeptide(L)' 'KTISKGYASFDYHQIGYRQSDLVRLDILLNAEPVDALSSLIHRTNSYEFGKKICEKLRELIPRQQFEIII' A
#
# COMPACT_ATOMS: atom_id res chain seq x y z
N LYS A 1 20.25 7.22 0.01
CA LYS A 1 20.47 5.78 0.33
C LYS A 1 21.26 5.65 1.62
N THR A 2 20.57 5.40 2.74
CA THR A 2 21.18 5.39 4.08
C THR A 2 22.21 4.27 4.24
N ILE A 3 21.95 3.10 3.64
CA ILE A 3 22.86 1.93 3.71
C ILE A 3 24.21 2.22 3.07
N SER A 4 24.24 2.89 1.91
CA SER A 4 25.48 3.16 1.20
C SER A 4 26.12 4.50 1.58
N LYS A 5 25.57 5.27 2.53
CA LYS A 5 26.02 6.64 2.86
C LYS A 5 26.26 7.53 1.62
N GLY A 6 25.47 7.32 0.56
CA GLY A 6 25.63 8.05 -0.71
C GLY A 6 26.61 7.45 -1.73
N TYR A 7 27.34 6.38 -1.42
CA TYR A 7 28.33 5.78 -2.34
C TYR A 7 27.75 4.87 -3.43
N ALA A 8 26.51 4.41 -3.30
CA ALA A 8 25.88 3.53 -4.30
C ALA A 8 24.92 4.31 -5.20
N SER A 9 25.16 4.30 -6.50
CA SER A 9 24.21 4.67 -7.54
C SER A 9 23.38 3.44 -7.98
N PHE A 10 22.22 3.66 -8.59
CA PHE A 10 21.42 2.60 -9.21
C PHE A 10 20.73 3.19 -10.42
N ASP A 11 20.85 2.48 -11.53
CA ASP A 11 20.27 2.86 -12.81
C ASP A 11 19.47 1.67 -13.36
N TYR A 12 18.31 1.94 -13.94
CA TYR A 12 17.41 0.89 -14.44
C TYR A 12 16.76 1.32 -15.75
N HIS A 13 16.54 0.33 -16.62
CA HIS A 13 15.90 0.51 -17.92
C HIS A 13 14.69 -0.41 -18.02
N GLN A 14 13.66 0.00 -18.77
CA GLN A 14 12.50 -0.86 -19.03
C GLN A 14 12.90 -2.02 -19.95
N ILE A 15 12.64 -3.26 -19.51
CA ILE A 15 12.98 -4.49 -20.25
C ILE A 15 11.75 -5.23 -20.78
N GLY A 16 10.60 -4.55 -20.82
CA GLY A 16 9.32 -5.09 -21.28
C GLY A 16 8.40 -5.58 -20.15
N TYR A 17 7.21 -6.03 -20.54
CA TYR A 17 6.17 -6.52 -19.63
C TYR A 17 6.39 -8.00 -19.30
N ARG A 18 6.06 -8.39 -18.06
CA ARG A 18 6.09 -9.77 -17.59
C ARG A 18 4.78 -10.11 -16.91
N GLN A 19 4.33 -11.34 -17.10
CA GLN A 19 3.18 -11.86 -16.38
C GLN A 19 3.50 -11.94 -14.89
N SER A 20 2.55 -11.52 -14.06
CA SER A 20 2.67 -11.49 -12.61
C SER A 20 1.29 -11.72 -12.00
N ASP A 21 1.23 -12.34 -10.82
CA ASP A 21 -0.03 -12.62 -10.11
C ASP A 21 -0.41 -11.40 -9.28
N LEU A 22 -1.14 -10.48 -9.92
CA LEU A 22 -1.56 -9.21 -9.36
C LEU A 22 -3.02 -9.29 -8.90
N VAL A 23 -3.28 -8.75 -7.72
CA VAL A 23 -4.61 -8.63 -7.12
C VAL A 23 -4.92 -7.17 -6.84
N ARG A 24 -6.20 -6.80 -6.98
CA ARG A 24 -6.69 -5.48 -6.58
C ARG A 24 -6.99 -5.52 -5.09
N LEU A 25 -6.39 -4.58 -4.34
CA LEU A 25 -6.65 -4.37 -2.93
C LEU A 25 -7.48 -3.11 -2.79
N ASP A 26 -8.70 -3.28 -2.30
CA ASP A 26 -9.63 -2.18 -2.02
C ASP A 26 -9.72 -1.99 -0.50
N ILE A 27 -9.79 -0.75 -0.04
CA ILE A 27 -9.91 -0.41 1.39
C ILE A 27 -11.30 0.16 1.63
N LEU A 28 -11.99 -0.40 2.61
CA LEU A 28 -13.31 0.05 3.00
C LEU A 28 -13.19 0.91 4.25
N LEU A 29 -13.89 2.04 4.26
CA LEU A 29 -14.05 2.90 5.42
C LEU A 29 -15.55 2.99 5.69
N ASN A 30 -16.00 2.57 6.88
CA ASN A 30 -17.43 2.53 7.23
C ASN A 30 -18.29 1.78 6.19
N ALA A 31 -17.76 0.65 5.69
CA ALA A 31 -18.34 -0.17 4.61
C ALA A 31 -18.43 0.48 3.22
N GLU A 32 -17.88 1.69 3.04
CA GLU A 32 -17.75 2.33 1.73
C GLU A 32 -16.33 2.15 1.17
N PRO A 33 -16.17 1.66 -0.06
CA PRO A 33 -14.85 1.53 -0.69
C PRO A 33 -14.28 2.92 -1.01
N VAL A 34 -13.02 3.13 -0.63
CA VAL A 34 -12.29 4.36 -0.95
C VAL A 34 -11.38 4.10 -2.16
N ASP A 35 -11.85 4.50 -3.34
CA ASP A 35 -11.13 4.30 -4.61
C ASP A 35 -9.72 4.90 -4.60
N ALA A 36 -9.54 6.04 -3.91
CA ALA A 36 -8.25 6.72 -3.80
C ALA A 36 -7.17 5.90 -3.07
N LEU A 37 -7.57 4.89 -2.30
CA LEU A 37 -6.67 3.99 -1.56
C LEU A 37 -6.53 2.62 -2.22
N SER A 38 -7.25 2.38 -3.33
CA SER A 38 -7.20 1.10 -4.02
C SER A 38 -5.89 0.93 -4.77
N SER A 39 -5.27 -0.25 -4.68
CA SER A 39 -3.93 -0.51 -5.21
C SER A 39 -3.81 -1.90 -5.84
N LEU A 40 -3.02 -2.00 -6.91
CA LEU A 40 -2.71 -3.25 -7.59
C LEU A 40 -1.39 -3.82 -7.04
N ILE A 41 -1.42 -4.98 -6.39
CA ILE A 41 -0.29 -5.52 -5.64
C ILE A 41 -0.13 -7.01 -5.97
N HIS A 42 1.08 -7.55 -5.86
CA HIS A 42 1.30 -8.99 -5.99
C HIS A 42 0.57 -9.77 -4.89
N ARG A 43 -0.03 -10.92 -5.24
CA ARG A 43 -0.86 -11.73 -4.32
C ARG A 43 -0.16 -12.07 -3.01
N THR A 44 1.13 -12.41 -3.05
CA THR A 44 1.89 -12.80 -1.85
C THR A 44 2.07 -11.63 -0.87
N ASN A 45 2.07 -10.39 -1.35
CA ASN A 45 2.36 -9.20 -0.57
C ASN A 45 1.10 -8.42 -0.18
N SER A 46 -0.06 -8.76 -0.76
CA SER A 46 -1.31 -8.02 -0.58
C SER A 46 -1.72 -7.91 0.89
N TYR A 47 -1.63 -9.00 1.65
CA TYR A 47 -2.02 -9.04 3.06
C TYR A 47 -1.17 -8.11 3.94
N GLU A 48 0.15 -8.22 3.86
CA GLU A 48 1.06 -7.39 4.66
C GLU A 48 0.93 -5.91 4.30
N PHE A 49 0.76 -5.61 3.01
CA PHE A 49 0.60 -4.25 2.54
C PHE A 49 -0.74 -3.64 3.00
N GLY A 50 -1.83 -4.38 2.86
CA GLY A 50 -3.15 -3.97 3.35
C GLY A 50 -3.13 -3.67 4.85
N LYS A 51 -2.56 -4.60 5.65
CA LYS A 51 -2.41 -4.40 7.10
C LYS A 51 -1.61 -3.14 7.43
N LYS A 52 -0.48 -2.90 6.76
CA LYS A 52 0.32 -1.68 6.95
C LYS A 52 -0.45 -0.41 6.61
N ILE A 53 -1.32 -0.44 5.59
CA ILE A 53 -2.16 0.71 5.27
C ILE A 53 -3.21 0.94 6.37
N CYS A 54 -3.91 -0.11 6.81
CA CYS A 54 -4.89 -0.01 7.90
C CYS A 54 -4.25 0.53 9.19
N GLU A 55 -3.05 0.07 9.55
CA GLU A 55 -2.29 0.58 10.71
C GLU A 55 -1.95 2.07 10.58
N LYS A 56 -1.46 2.50 9.41
CA LYS A 56 -1.17 3.92 9.13
C LYS A 56 -2.43 4.78 9.12
N LEU A 57 -3.54 4.28 8.55
CA LEU A 57 -4.82 4.99 8.55
C LEU A 57 -5.30 5.22 9.98
N ARG A 58 -5.19 4.22 10.85
CA ARG A 58 -5.53 4.37 12.27
C ARG A 58 -4.67 5.42 12.99
N GLU A 59 -3.39 5.55 12.62
CA GLU A 59 -2.50 6.58 13.20
C GLU A 59 -2.77 7.99 12.66
N LEU A 60 -3.16 8.11 11.39
CA LEU A 60 -3.40 9.38 10.72
C LEU A 60 -4.81 9.94 10.97
N ILE A 61 -5.80 9.06 11.14
CA ILE A 61 -7.20 9.46 11.33
C ILE A 61 -7.39 9.94 12.78
N PRO A 62 -7.73 11.22 12.99
CA PRO A 62 -8.00 11.72 14.34
C PRO A 62 -9.25 11.04 14.90
N ARG A 63 -9.25 10.78 16.22
CA ARG A 63 -10.41 10.21 16.91
C ARG A 63 -11.61 11.13 16.75
N GLN A 64 -12.71 10.57 16.26
CA GLN A 64 -13.99 11.27 16.12
C GLN A 64 -14.98 10.78 17.18
N GLN A 65 -16.11 11.48 17.36
CA GLN A 65 -17.17 11.08 18.31
C GLN A 65 -17.95 9.83 17.87
N PHE A 66 -17.58 9.23 16.74
CA PHE A 66 -18.13 7.99 16.21
C PHE A 66 -17.00 7.02 15.88
N GLU A 67 -17.32 5.73 15.88
CA GLU A 67 -16.39 4.65 15.54
C GLU A 67 -16.15 4.63 14.03
N ILE A 68 -14.88 4.59 13.62
CA ILE A 68 -14.47 4.47 12.22
C ILE A 68 -14.03 3.04 12.01
N ILE A 69 -14.78 2.30 11.19
CA ILE A 69 -14.52 0.90 10.87
C ILE A 69 -13.60 0.87 9.64
N ILE A 70 -12.45 0.21 9.78
CA ILE A 70 -11.41 0.02 8.75
C ILE A 70 -11.24 -1.47 8.48
#